data_AF-A0A7C3FI59-F1
#
_entry.id   AF-A0A7C3FI59-F1
#
_cell.length_a   1.000
_cell.length_b   1.000
_cell.length_c   1.000
_cell.angle_alpha   90.00
_cell.angle_beta   90.00
_cell.angle_gamma   90.00
#
_symmetry.space_group_name_H-M   'P 1'
#
loop_
_entity.id
_entity.type
_entity.pdbx_description
1 polymer ?
#
loop_
_entity_poly.entity_id
_entity_poly.type
_entity_poly.pdbx_seq_one_letter_code
_entity_poly.pdbx_strand_id
1 'polypeptide(L)'
;MDLHLHTPASADWAEPDVTFLDWLYKAEMRGLDIIAITDHNTVAGVARLREEVERLTWLEQQNRLRPQERRALDEYRRLGEKLLILPGFEFTATFGFHILGIFPPETSVRELEYLLLKLNVPPDKLDEGSTEVGPTADVLTAYRLIHEAGGLVIAAHANSANGVAMRDFPFGGQTKIAYTQDPHLHALEVTDLESRSRRATARFFDGSKPEYPRRMHCIQGSDAHRLNRSPKDKHQLGIGDRVTEILLPEVSFEAIKEVFEGNDFARTRPYRPTREPYDHVLAAREQGPNIVQSFHESMTRRGGRLHAVLADVVAFANAQGGTIYIGVSGTRKGLPTGVDKPEEAIAILKQEIQRKITPPLDVTVDVMESQGRPIIRVVVPEGHEKPYCLDQTHIYVRQESETSLAVRDEIIELVKQSLPKPEAPPAEKAKPEPQPTFDPSPGDRTDPPKVGVQILATVERKGVLYHTLKDLRNNQVVQNVTRASARKLWNYAISQHESNSLRPEDVTWRGNIGLWRQQKRAGKVRYDLVQRMPDGSIEVYYGVTEEGMEGPWRQFLPDDESDGK
;
A
#
# COMPACT_ATOMS: atom_id res chain seq x y z
N MET A 1 -1.16 -12.48 -22.30
CA MET A 1 -2.44 -12.56 -23.01
C MET A 1 -3.60 -12.30 -22.07
N ASP A 2 -4.64 -11.63 -22.56
CA ASP A 2 -5.92 -11.46 -21.86
C ASP A 2 -7.05 -11.89 -22.81
N LEU A 3 -7.65 -13.05 -22.54
CA LEU A 3 -8.57 -13.72 -23.46
C LEU A 3 -10.05 -13.49 -23.11
N HIS A 4 -10.34 -12.67 -22.11
CA HIS A 4 -11.70 -12.39 -21.65
C HIS A 4 -11.85 -10.87 -21.46
N LEU A 5 -12.28 -10.19 -22.52
CA LEU A 5 -12.44 -8.75 -22.55
C LEU A 5 -13.73 -8.36 -23.27
N HIS A 6 -14.50 -7.50 -22.63
CA HIS A 6 -15.65 -6.86 -23.26
C HIS A 6 -15.20 -5.57 -23.94
N THR A 7 -16.01 -5.11 -24.87
CA THR A 7 -15.76 -3.91 -25.67
C THR A 7 -16.85 -2.87 -25.43
N PRO A 8 -16.64 -1.62 -25.88
CA PRO A 8 -17.69 -0.59 -25.88
C PRO A 8 -18.96 -0.95 -26.67
N ALA A 9 -18.96 -2.06 -27.43
CA ALA A 9 -20.16 -2.56 -28.09
C ALA A 9 -21.03 -3.45 -27.18
N SER A 10 -20.50 -3.96 -26.07
CA SER A 10 -21.24 -4.77 -25.10
C SER A 10 -22.24 -3.91 -24.32
N ALA A 11 -23.42 -4.45 -24.01
CA ALA A 11 -24.48 -3.73 -23.30
C ALA A 11 -24.10 -3.30 -21.88
N ASP A 12 -23.18 -4.02 -21.25
CA ASP A 12 -22.69 -3.84 -19.89
C ASP A 12 -21.36 -3.09 -19.80
N TRP A 13 -20.87 -2.54 -20.92
CA TRP A 13 -19.71 -1.67 -20.90
C TRP A 13 -19.97 -0.40 -20.07
N ALA A 14 -19.11 -0.13 -19.09
CA ALA A 14 -19.38 0.88 -18.09
C ALA A 14 -19.07 2.32 -18.55
N GLU A 15 -18.34 2.52 -19.65
CA GLU A 15 -17.76 3.81 -20.05
C GLU A 15 -18.18 4.18 -21.48
N PRO A 16 -19.28 4.93 -21.67
CA PRO A 16 -19.93 5.09 -22.99
C PRO A 16 -19.11 5.88 -24.01
N ASP A 17 -18.18 6.73 -23.57
CA ASP A 17 -17.38 7.60 -24.45
C ASP A 17 -16.05 6.95 -24.90
N VAL A 18 -15.81 5.69 -24.53
CA VAL A 18 -14.56 4.98 -24.85
C VAL A 18 -14.60 4.49 -26.30
N THR A 19 -13.54 4.81 -27.06
CA THR A 19 -13.38 4.31 -28.43
C THR A 19 -12.66 2.96 -28.46
N PHE A 20 -12.78 2.23 -29.57
CA PHE A 20 -11.96 1.03 -29.80
C PHE A 20 -10.46 1.33 -29.80
N LEU A 21 -10.06 2.53 -30.23
CA LEU A 21 -8.66 2.93 -30.21
C LEU A 21 -8.16 3.11 -28.77
N ASP A 22 -8.98 3.70 -27.88
CA ASP A 22 -8.65 3.78 -26.44
C ASP A 22 -8.54 2.38 -25.80
N TRP A 23 -9.42 1.46 -26.19
CA TRP A 23 -9.40 0.06 -25.77
C TRP A 23 -8.09 -0.63 -26.18
N LEU A 24 -7.64 -0.44 -27.43
CA LEU A 24 -6.37 -0.98 -27.93
C LEU A 24 -5.14 -0.30 -27.30
N TYR A 25 -5.16 1.02 -27.11
CA TYR A 25 -4.09 1.72 -26.39
C TYR A 25 -3.95 1.21 -24.97
N LYS A 26 -5.07 0.90 -24.31
CA LYS A 26 -5.03 0.34 -22.96
C LYS A 26 -4.40 -1.04 -22.96
N ALA A 27 -4.71 -1.90 -23.93
CA ALA A 27 -4.07 -3.20 -24.08
C ALA A 27 -2.56 -3.06 -24.31
N GLU A 28 -2.12 -2.15 -25.19
CA GLU A 28 -0.69 -1.87 -25.41
C GLU A 28 0.00 -1.32 -24.16
N MET A 29 -0.62 -0.36 -23.46
CA MET A 29 -0.09 0.23 -22.22
C MET A 29 0.12 -0.84 -21.14
N ARG A 30 -0.70 -1.89 -21.13
CA ARG A 30 -0.58 -3.03 -20.22
C ARG A 30 0.46 -4.06 -20.65
N GLY A 31 1.09 -3.87 -21.81
CA GLY A 31 2.10 -4.78 -22.36
C GLY A 31 1.49 -6.12 -22.77
N LEU A 32 0.26 -6.13 -23.27
CA LEU A 32 -0.37 -7.35 -23.79
C LEU A 32 0.11 -7.59 -25.22
N ASP A 33 0.42 -8.85 -25.57
CA ASP A 33 0.71 -9.25 -26.96
C ASP A 33 -0.49 -9.89 -27.66
N ILE A 34 -1.43 -10.46 -26.87
CA ILE A 34 -2.60 -11.20 -27.34
C ILE A 34 -3.81 -10.77 -26.53
N ILE A 35 -4.88 -10.40 -27.23
CA ILE A 35 -6.18 -10.05 -26.66
C ILE A 35 -7.32 -10.71 -27.44
N ALA A 36 -8.42 -11.03 -26.78
CA ALA A 36 -9.63 -11.52 -27.45
C ALA A 36 -10.82 -10.59 -27.16
N ILE A 37 -11.65 -10.35 -28.17
CA ILE A 37 -12.95 -9.70 -28.00
C ILE A 37 -13.97 -10.78 -27.66
N THR A 38 -14.59 -10.71 -26.50
CA THR A 38 -15.52 -11.74 -26.00
C THR A 38 -16.77 -11.09 -25.40
N ASP A 39 -17.46 -10.28 -26.19
CA ASP A 39 -18.71 -9.65 -25.76
C ASP A 39 -19.82 -10.69 -25.49
N HIS A 40 -20.76 -10.34 -24.62
CA HIS A 40 -21.82 -11.25 -24.17
C HIS A 40 -22.80 -11.60 -25.30
N ASN A 41 -22.83 -12.85 -25.74
CA ASN A 41 -23.78 -13.38 -26.73
C ASN A 41 -23.83 -12.59 -28.06
N THR A 42 -22.79 -11.82 -28.37
CA THR A 42 -22.70 -10.99 -29.57
C THR A 42 -21.28 -10.97 -30.11
N VAL A 43 -21.15 -10.64 -31.39
CA VAL A 43 -19.89 -10.29 -32.04
C VAL A 43 -19.86 -8.85 -32.55
N ALA A 44 -20.75 -8.00 -32.05
CA ALA A 44 -20.85 -6.59 -32.43
C ALA A 44 -19.54 -5.83 -32.21
N GLY A 45 -18.78 -6.14 -31.14
CA GLY A 45 -17.45 -5.54 -30.93
C GLY A 45 -16.46 -5.89 -32.03
N VAL A 46 -16.43 -7.15 -32.45
CA VAL A 46 -15.60 -7.62 -33.58
C VAL A 46 -16.02 -6.92 -34.87
N ALA A 47 -17.34 -6.86 -35.13
CA ALA A 47 -17.89 -6.24 -36.32
C ALA A 47 -17.53 -4.74 -36.38
N ARG A 48 -17.83 -3.97 -35.34
CA ARG A 48 -17.58 -2.52 -35.30
C ARG A 48 -16.10 -2.17 -35.40
N LEU A 49 -15.22 -2.92 -34.75
CA LEU A 49 -13.77 -2.70 -34.87
C LEU A 49 -13.30 -2.89 -36.32
N ARG A 50 -13.71 -3.99 -36.96
CA ARG A 50 -13.35 -4.28 -38.35
C ARG A 50 -13.95 -3.27 -39.32
N GLU A 51 -15.24 -2.95 -39.17
CA GLU A 51 -15.93 -1.94 -39.99
C GLU A 51 -15.27 -0.57 -39.90
N GLU A 52 -14.82 -0.15 -38.71
CA GLU A 52 -14.13 1.13 -38.55
C GLU A 52 -12.78 1.14 -39.30
N VAL A 53 -11.99 0.07 -39.19
CA VAL A 53 -10.72 -0.06 -39.92
C VAL A 53 -10.95 -0.14 -41.44
N GLU A 54 -11.96 -0.88 -41.89
CA GLU A 54 -12.36 -0.98 -43.29
C GLU A 54 -12.83 0.36 -43.85
N ARG A 55 -13.68 1.08 -43.10
CA ARG A 55 -14.18 2.42 -43.46
C ARG A 55 -13.03 3.40 -43.64
N LEU A 56 -12.10 3.44 -42.68
CA LEU A 56 -10.92 4.31 -42.76
C LEU A 56 -10.00 3.92 -43.93
N THR A 57 -9.79 2.63 -44.15
CA THR A 57 -8.99 2.13 -45.28
C THR A 57 -9.63 2.48 -46.63
N TRP A 58 -10.95 2.35 -46.73
CA TRP A 58 -11.70 2.76 -47.92
C TRP A 58 -11.58 4.26 -48.18
N LEU A 59 -11.73 5.11 -47.14
CA LEU A 59 -11.55 6.55 -47.26
C LEU A 59 -10.13 6.94 -47.71
N GLU A 60 -9.10 6.20 -47.26
CA GLU A 60 -7.73 6.36 -47.73
C GLU A 60 -7.62 6.08 -49.24
N GLN A 61 -8.16 4.94 -49.70
CA GLN A 61 -8.12 4.55 -51.11
C GLN A 61 -8.84 5.54 -52.02
N GLN A 62 -9.93 6.15 -51.53
CA GLN A 62 -10.66 7.19 -52.25
C GLN A 62 -9.99 8.57 -52.15
N ASN A 63 -8.86 8.70 -51.46
CA ASN A 63 -8.18 9.96 -51.17
C ASN A 63 -9.08 11.01 -50.49
N ARG A 64 -9.99 10.53 -49.62
CA ARG A 64 -10.98 11.34 -48.88
C ARG A 64 -10.72 11.39 -47.37
N LEU A 65 -9.61 10.81 -46.92
CA LEU A 65 -9.25 10.68 -45.52
C LEU A 65 -8.85 12.04 -44.90
N ARG A 66 -9.51 12.43 -43.81
CA ARG A 66 -9.17 13.66 -43.07
C ARG A 66 -7.91 13.47 -42.22
N PRO A 67 -7.21 14.55 -41.80
CA PRO A 67 -5.99 14.42 -41.01
C PRO A 67 -6.13 13.63 -39.70
N GLN A 68 -7.26 13.77 -38.99
CA GLN A 68 -7.54 13.00 -37.76
C GLN A 68 -7.82 11.52 -38.07
N GLU A 69 -8.57 11.23 -39.13
CA GLU A 69 -8.86 9.86 -39.58
C GLU A 69 -7.58 9.15 -40.07
N ARG A 70 -6.66 9.89 -40.69
CA ARG A 70 -5.34 9.39 -41.05
C ARG A 70 -4.56 8.92 -39.82
N ARG A 71 -4.47 9.76 -38.79
CA ARG A 71 -3.80 9.39 -37.53
C ARG A 71 -4.44 8.17 -36.89
N ALA A 72 -5.77 8.10 -36.86
CA ALA A 72 -6.48 6.95 -36.30
C ALA A 72 -6.18 5.66 -37.08
N LEU A 73 -6.21 5.71 -38.43
CA LEU A 73 -5.88 4.56 -39.28
C LEU A 73 -4.43 4.10 -39.09
N ASP A 74 -3.49 5.04 -39.02
CA ASP A 74 -2.08 4.74 -38.78
C ASP A 74 -1.88 4.05 -37.42
N GLU A 75 -2.60 4.49 -36.39
CA GLU A 75 -2.57 3.86 -35.06
C GLU A 75 -3.24 2.47 -35.05
N TYR A 76 -4.37 2.28 -35.73
CA TYR A 76 -4.96 0.93 -35.89
C TYR A 76 -4.00 -0.04 -36.57
N ARG A 77 -3.28 0.40 -37.62
CA ARG A 77 -2.26 -0.42 -38.29
C ARG A 77 -1.11 -0.74 -37.35
N ARG A 78 -0.56 0.27 -36.67
CA ARG A 78 0.55 0.10 -35.72
C ARG A 78 0.21 -0.82 -34.55
N LEU A 79 -1.01 -0.72 -34.03
CA LEU A 79 -1.50 -1.58 -32.95
C LEU A 79 -1.80 -2.99 -33.45
N GLY A 80 -2.37 -3.14 -34.65
CA GLY A 80 -2.61 -4.44 -35.29
C GLY A 80 -1.34 -5.21 -35.66
N GLU A 81 -0.21 -4.52 -35.88
CA GLU A 81 1.10 -5.16 -36.06
C GLU A 81 1.71 -5.65 -34.73
N LYS A 82 1.30 -5.07 -33.60
CA LYS A 82 1.82 -5.40 -32.26
C LYS A 82 0.95 -6.39 -31.49
N LEU A 83 -0.36 -6.33 -31.70
CA LEU A 83 -1.36 -7.07 -30.94
C LEU A 83 -1.98 -8.14 -31.83
N LEU A 84 -1.96 -9.39 -31.38
CA LEU A 84 -2.85 -10.42 -31.91
C LEU A 84 -4.24 -10.22 -31.31
N ILE A 85 -5.18 -9.73 -32.13
CA ILE A 85 -6.58 -9.49 -31.75
C ILE A 85 -7.42 -10.66 -32.25
N LEU A 86 -7.92 -11.47 -31.32
CA LEU A 86 -8.70 -12.66 -31.63
C LEU A 86 -10.21 -12.35 -31.58
N PRO A 87 -10.98 -12.69 -32.62
CA PRO A 87 -12.43 -12.58 -32.56
C PRO A 87 -13.03 -13.71 -31.71
N GLY A 88 -14.07 -13.39 -30.96
CA GLY A 88 -14.75 -14.34 -30.09
C GLY A 88 -16.05 -13.79 -29.53
N PHE A 89 -16.60 -14.52 -28.57
CA PHE A 89 -17.79 -14.15 -27.80
C PHE A 89 -17.79 -14.88 -26.45
N GLU A 90 -18.47 -14.30 -25.46
CA GLU A 90 -18.84 -15.00 -24.22
C GLU A 90 -20.30 -15.45 -24.32
N PHE A 91 -20.50 -16.76 -24.49
CA PHE A 91 -21.81 -17.37 -24.64
C PHE A 91 -22.39 -17.79 -23.30
N THR A 92 -23.64 -17.43 -23.06
CA THR A 92 -24.43 -17.85 -21.89
C THR A 92 -25.23 -19.11 -22.23
N ALA A 93 -24.77 -20.26 -21.74
CA ALA A 93 -25.43 -21.56 -21.87
C ALA A 93 -26.62 -21.72 -20.91
N THR A 94 -27.39 -22.80 -21.09
CA THR A 94 -28.48 -23.17 -20.18
C THR A 94 -28.04 -23.13 -18.71
N PHE A 95 -28.89 -22.60 -17.83
CA PHE A 95 -28.62 -22.29 -16.41
C PHE A 95 -27.65 -21.13 -16.17
N GLY A 96 -27.29 -20.38 -17.20
CA GLY A 96 -26.50 -19.15 -17.08
C GLY A 96 -25.00 -19.37 -17.03
N PHE A 97 -24.47 -20.51 -17.51
CA PHE A 97 -23.00 -20.70 -17.53
C PHE A 97 -22.36 -19.94 -18.66
N HIS A 98 -21.21 -19.34 -18.40
CA HIS A 98 -20.48 -18.62 -19.41
C HIS A 98 -19.37 -19.48 -20.05
N ILE A 99 -19.28 -19.40 -21.36
CA ILE A 99 -18.34 -20.17 -22.18
C ILE A 99 -17.73 -19.22 -23.20
N LEU A 100 -16.41 -19.11 -23.24
CA LEU A 100 -15.72 -18.35 -24.28
C LEU A 100 -15.51 -19.23 -25.51
N GLY A 101 -15.90 -18.68 -26.66
CA GLY A 101 -15.47 -19.16 -27.97
C GLY A 101 -14.50 -18.15 -28.57
N ILE A 102 -13.25 -18.55 -28.80
CA ILE A 102 -12.21 -17.69 -29.38
C ILE A 102 -11.71 -18.32 -30.68
N PHE A 103 -11.62 -17.55 -31.75
CA PHE A 103 -11.44 -18.05 -33.10
C PHE A 103 -10.20 -17.46 -33.79
N PRO A 104 -9.74 -18.06 -34.89
CA PRO A 104 -8.67 -17.48 -35.70
C PRO A 104 -8.96 -16.04 -36.15
N PRO A 105 -7.96 -15.15 -36.26
CA PRO A 105 -8.12 -13.74 -36.66
C PRO A 105 -8.88 -13.51 -37.97
N GLU A 106 -8.85 -14.47 -38.88
CA GLU A 106 -9.48 -14.45 -40.20
C GLU A 106 -10.96 -14.89 -40.20
N THR A 107 -11.45 -15.44 -39.08
CA THR A 107 -12.84 -15.90 -38.95
C THR A 107 -13.80 -14.74 -39.19
N SER A 108 -14.76 -14.90 -40.11
CA SER A 108 -15.66 -13.82 -40.49
C SER A 108 -16.74 -13.57 -39.44
N VAL A 109 -17.23 -12.33 -39.36
CA VAL A 109 -18.35 -11.96 -38.46
C VAL A 109 -19.58 -12.85 -38.71
N ARG A 110 -19.87 -13.14 -39.98
CA ARG A 110 -21.01 -13.97 -40.39
C ARG A 110 -20.91 -15.41 -39.90
N GLU A 111 -19.72 -15.99 -39.88
CA GLU A 111 -19.50 -17.35 -39.35
C GLU A 111 -19.77 -17.40 -37.85
N LEU A 112 -19.34 -16.36 -37.11
CA LEU A 112 -19.58 -16.26 -35.67
C LEU A 112 -21.05 -16.02 -35.34
N GLU A 113 -21.73 -15.12 -36.07
CA GLU A 113 -23.18 -14.90 -35.95
C GLU A 113 -23.96 -16.19 -36.24
N TYR A 114 -23.59 -16.92 -37.30
CA TYR A 114 -24.20 -18.20 -37.63
C TYR A 114 -24.01 -19.25 -36.52
N LEU A 115 -22.85 -19.26 -35.86
CA LEU A 115 -22.60 -20.13 -34.72
C LEU A 115 -23.47 -19.73 -33.51
N LEU A 116 -23.59 -18.44 -33.20
CA LEU A 116 -24.48 -17.97 -32.13
C LEU A 116 -25.95 -18.34 -32.39
N LEU A 117 -26.41 -18.25 -33.64
CA LEU A 117 -27.73 -18.74 -34.04
C LEU A 117 -27.88 -20.25 -33.83
N LYS A 118 -26.86 -21.05 -34.16
CA LYS A 118 -26.84 -22.50 -33.89
C LYS A 118 -26.87 -22.84 -32.40
N LEU A 119 -26.37 -21.94 -31.56
CA LEU A 119 -26.41 -22.03 -30.10
C LEU A 119 -27.75 -21.55 -29.50
N ASN A 120 -28.73 -21.27 -30.37
CA ASN A 120 -30.06 -20.74 -30.04
C ASN A 120 -30.04 -19.34 -29.40
N VAL A 121 -29.02 -18.51 -29.70
CA VAL A 121 -29.09 -17.09 -29.35
C VAL A 121 -30.15 -16.41 -30.22
N PRO A 122 -31.14 -15.72 -29.64
CA PRO A 122 -32.17 -15.02 -30.41
C PRO A 122 -31.55 -13.96 -31.34
N PRO A 123 -32.02 -13.83 -32.61
CA PRO A 123 -31.46 -12.87 -33.56
C PRO A 123 -31.46 -11.43 -33.06
N ASP A 124 -32.50 -11.02 -32.32
CA ASP A 124 -32.63 -9.69 -31.71
C ASP A 124 -31.59 -9.41 -30.61
N LYS A 125 -31.03 -10.47 -30.02
CA LYS A 125 -29.99 -10.36 -28.98
C LYS A 125 -28.57 -10.33 -29.53
N LEU A 126 -28.38 -10.71 -30.80
CA LEU A 126 -27.09 -10.60 -31.48
C LEU A 126 -26.63 -9.15 -31.61
N ASP A 127 -27.55 -8.19 -31.75
CA ASP A 127 -27.19 -6.77 -31.92
C ASP A 127 -26.93 -6.07 -30.57
N GLU A 128 -27.58 -6.52 -29.50
CA GLU A 128 -27.55 -5.86 -28.18
C GLU A 128 -26.40 -6.34 -27.29
N GLY A 129 -26.01 -7.62 -27.37
CA GLY A 129 -24.98 -8.18 -26.49
C GLY A 129 -25.44 -8.36 -25.04
N SER A 130 -26.63 -8.93 -24.85
CA SER A 130 -27.26 -9.06 -23.53
C SER A 130 -26.75 -10.27 -22.74
N THR A 131 -26.60 -10.11 -21.42
CA THR A 131 -26.35 -11.19 -20.45
C THR A 131 -27.55 -12.11 -20.26
N GLU A 132 -28.76 -11.64 -20.60
CA GLU A 132 -30.02 -12.40 -20.47
C GLU A 132 -30.50 -12.86 -21.84
N VAL A 133 -30.04 -14.06 -22.22
CA VAL A 133 -30.56 -14.80 -23.37
C VAL A 133 -31.57 -15.84 -22.88
N GLY A 134 -32.57 -16.14 -23.72
CA GLY A 134 -33.62 -17.14 -23.44
C GLY A 134 -33.08 -18.58 -23.34
N PRO A 135 -33.86 -19.62 -23.71
CA PRO A 135 -33.39 -21.01 -23.63
C PRO A 135 -32.34 -21.31 -24.71
N THR A 136 -31.08 -21.05 -24.39
CA THR A 136 -29.91 -21.34 -25.24
C THR A 136 -29.46 -22.80 -25.10
N ALA A 137 -28.49 -23.21 -25.93
CA ALA A 137 -27.87 -24.53 -25.87
C ALA A 137 -27.23 -24.84 -24.49
N ASP A 138 -27.16 -26.14 -24.14
CA ASP A 138 -26.46 -26.59 -22.93
C ASP A 138 -24.94 -26.53 -23.08
N VAL A 139 -24.22 -26.67 -21.97
CA VAL A 139 -22.75 -26.54 -21.89
C VAL A 139 -22.03 -27.51 -22.83
N LEU A 140 -22.43 -28.78 -22.88
CA LEU A 140 -21.73 -29.79 -23.67
C LEU A 140 -21.99 -29.59 -25.17
N THR A 141 -23.22 -29.21 -25.53
CA THR A 141 -23.56 -28.83 -26.90
C THR A 141 -22.75 -27.60 -27.33
N ALA A 142 -22.61 -26.59 -26.47
CA ALA A 142 -21.84 -25.40 -26.76
C ALA A 142 -20.35 -25.71 -26.99
N TYR A 143 -19.73 -26.52 -26.12
CA TYR A 143 -18.33 -26.94 -26.28
C TYR A 143 -18.10 -27.62 -27.63
N ARG A 144 -18.96 -28.59 -27.97
CA ARG A 144 -18.85 -29.32 -29.23
C ARG A 144 -18.99 -28.40 -30.44
N LEU A 145 -20.00 -27.54 -30.48
CA LEU A 145 -20.26 -26.66 -31.63
C LEU A 145 -19.16 -25.61 -31.83
N ILE A 146 -18.62 -25.03 -30.75
CA ILE A 146 -17.49 -24.09 -30.82
C ILE A 146 -16.23 -24.80 -31.31
N HIS A 147 -15.93 -25.99 -30.79
CA HIS A 147 -14.78 -26.79 -31.22
C HIS A 147 -14.90 -27.24 -32.69
N GLU A 148 -16.07 -27.72 -33.12
CA GLU A 148 -16.34 -28.10 -34.52
C GLU A 148 -16.19 -26.91 -35.49
N ALA A 149 -16.45 -25.68 -35.01
CA ALA A 149 -16.22 -24.45 -35.75
C ALA A 149 -14.75 -23.97 -35.73
N GLY A 150 -13.83 -24.75 -35.14
CA GLY A 150 -12.40 -24.46 -35.10
C GLY A 150 -11.96 -23.55 -33.94
N GLY A 151 -12.88 -23.14 -33.06
CA GLY A 151 -12.59 -22.24 -31.95
C GLY A 151 -11.96 -22.93 -30.74
N LEU A 152 -11.26 -22.13 -29.94
CA LEU A 152 -10.88 -22.47 -28.57
C LEU A 152 -12.12 -22.36 -27.68
N VAL A 153 -12.33 -23.42 -26.91
CA VAL A 153 -13.41 -23.55 -25.93
C VAL A 153 -12.82 -23.38 -24.54
N ILE A 154 -13.23 -22.32 -23.84
CA ILE A 154 -12.76 -22.02 -22.50
C ILE A 154 -13.98 -21.87 -21.60
N ALA A 155 -14.00 -22.56 -20.46
CA ALA A 155 -15.02 -22.31 -19.46
C ALA A 155 -14.68 -21.01 -18.72
N ALA A 156 -15.48 -19.97 -18.93
CA ALA A 156 -15.25 -18.65 -18.37
C ALA A 156 -15.35 -18.70 -16.84
N HIS A 157 -14.46 -17.98 -16.16
CA HIS A 157 -14.41 -17.76 -14.71
C HIS A 157 -15.01 -18.91 -13.88
N ALA A 158 -14.53 -20.13 -14.17
CA ALA A 158 -15.19 -21.39 -13.88
C ALA A 158 -15.48 -21.61 -12.38
N ASN A 159 -14.74 -20.95 -11.50
CA ASN A 159 -14.87 -21.06 -10.05
C ASN A 159 -15.65 -19.92 -9.38
N SER A 160 -16.21 -18.97 -10.13
CA SER A 160 -17.05 -17.87 -9.64
C SER A 160 -18.49 -17.96 -10.17
N ALA A 161 -19.29 -16.90 -9.95
CA ALA A 161 -20.65 -16.81 -10.46
C ALA A 161 -20.70 -17.12 -11.96
N ASN A 162 -21.73 -17.85 -12.41
CA ASN A 162 -21.87 -18.31 -13.80
C ASN A 162 -20.76 -19.27 -14.30
N GLY A 163 -19.88 -19.74 -13.41
CA GLY A 163 -18.84 -20.71 -13.74
C GLY A 163 -19.29 -22.18 -13.61
N VAL A 164 -18.83 -23.05 -14.51
CA VAL A 164 -19.19 -24.49 -14.52
C VAL A 164 -18.61 -25.30 -13.36
N ALA A 165 -17.67 -24.74 -12.60
CA ALA A 165 -16.95 -25.39 -11.50
C ALA A 165 -17.19 -24.73 -10.13
N MET A 166 -18.26 -23.94 -9.98
CA MET A 166 -18.71 -23.36 -8.71
C MET A 166 -18.74 -24.40 -7.58
N ARG A 167 -18.44 -23.95 -6.35
CA ARG A 167 -18.45 -24.81 -5.15
C ARG A 167 -19.82 -24.94 -4.51
N ASP A 168 -20.58 -23.86 -4.52
CA ASP A 168 -21.81 -23.73 -3.72
C ASP A 168 -23.08 -23.89 -4.56
N PHE A 169 -22.95 -24.23 -5.85
CA PHE A 169 -24.09 -24.51 -6.72
C PHE A 169 -24.48 -25.99 -6.65
N PRO A 170 -25.77 -26.34 -6.49
CA PRO A 170 -26.22 -27.71 -6.24
C PRO A 170 -26.21 -28.59 -7.51
N PHE A 171 -25.03 -28.88 -8.06
CA PHE A 171 -24.89 -29.91 -9.08
C PHE A 171 -24.69 -31.29 -8.46
N GLY A 172 -25.19 -32.32 -9.14
CA GLY A 172 -24.68 -33.68 -8.96
C GLY A 172 -23.20 -33.75 -9.38
N GLY A 173 -22.37 -34.47 -8.63
CA GLY A 173 -20.94 -34.59 -8.92
C GLY A 173 -20.61 -35.04 -10.35
N GLN A 174 -21.49 -35.83 -10.97
CA GLN A 174 -21.35 -36.28 -12.36
C GLN A 174 -21.46 -35.15 -13.39
N THR A 175 -22.37 -34.19 -13.19
CA THR A 175 -22.51 -33.03 -14.09
C THR A 175 -21.26 -32.17 -14.06
N LYS A 176 -20.70 -31.94 -12.88
CA LYS A 176 -19.46 -31.16 -12.73
C LYS A 176 -18.28 -31.83 -13.42
N ILE A 177 -18.17 -33.16 -13.32
CA ILE A 177 -17.15 -33.94 -14.03
C ILE A 177 -17.36 -33.78 -15.55
N ALA A 178 -18.58 -33.98 -16.05
CA ALA A 178 -18.89 -33.84 -17.47
C ALA A 178 -18.51 -32.44 -18.01
N TYR A 179 -18.85 -31.37 -17.30
CA TYR A 179 -18.55 -30.00 -17.75
C TYR A 179 -17.06 -29.64 -17.65
N THR A 180 -16.30 -30.23 -16.73
CA THR A 180 -14.89 -29.84 -16.52
C THR A 180 -13.89 -30.78 -17.15
N GLN A 181 -14.34 -31.94 -17.65
CA GLN A 181 -13.48 -32.98 -18.25
C GLN A 181 -13.91 -33.33 -19.69
N ASP A 182 -14.85 -32.58 -20.28
CA ASP A 182 -15.28 -32.79 -21.67
C ASP A 182 -14.09 -32.71 -22.64
N PRO A 183 -13.96 -33.62 -23.62
CA PRO A 183 -12.84 -33.63 -24.57
C PRO A 183 -12.69 -32.36 -25.41
N HIS A 184 -13.79 -31.63 -25.68
CA HIS A 184 -13.77 -30.40 -26.48
C HIS A 184 -13.38 -29.16 -25.67
N LEU A 185 -13.37 -29.25 -24.34
CA LEU A 185 -12.95 -28.16 -23.47
C LEU A 185 -11.42 -28.04 -23.48
N HIS A 186 -10.88 -26.87 -23.81
CA HIS A 186 -9.43 -26.66 -23.93
C HIS A 186 -8.81 -26.11 -22.64
N ALA A 187 -9.47 -25.15 -21.99
CA ALA A 187 -8.97 -24.54 -20.76
C ALA A 187 -10.10 -24.15 -19.79
N LEU A 188 -9.73 -24.00 -18.51
CA LEU A 188 -10.58 -23.42 -17.48
C LEU A 188 -10.01 -22.05 -17.13
N GLU A 189 -10.79 -20.99 -17.35
CA GLU A 189 -10.46 -19.69 -16.78
C GLU A 189 -10.82 -19.70 -15.29
N VAL A 190 -9.89 -19.34 -14.42
CA VAL A 190 -10.08 -19.35 -12.97
C VAL A 190 -9.68 -18.00 -12.36
N THR A 191 -10.43 -17.58 -11.36
CA THR A 191 -10.23 -16.30 -10.68
C THR A 191 -9.17 -16.35 -9.56
N ASP A 192 -8.72 -17.56 -9.20
CA ASP A 192 -7.82 -17.82 -8.07
C ASP A 192 -6.47 -18.42 -8.49
N LEU A 193 -6.04 -18.24 -9.74
CA LEU A 193 -4.81 -18.85 -10.30
C LEU A 193 -3.54 -18.44 -9.53
N GLU A 194 -3.51 -17.22 -8.98
CA GLU A 194 -2.39 -16.74 -8.17
C GLU A 194 -2.38 -17.29 -6.74
N SER A 195 -3.48 -17.90 -6.29
CA SER A 195 -3.65 -18.39 -4.93
C SER A 195 -2.69 -19.53 -4.63
N ARG A 196 -1.95 -19.40 -3.52
CA ARG A 196 -1.09 -20.48 -2.99
C ARG A 196 -1.85 -21.46 -2.09
N SER A 197 -3.18 -21.28 -1.94
CA SER A 197 -4.01 -22.13 -1.10
C SER A 197 -4.00 -23.58 -1.58
N ARG A 198 -4.09 -24.53 -0.64
CA ARG A 198 -4.37 -25.94 -0.98
C ARG A 198 -5.72 -26.12 -1.67
N ARG A 199 -6.61 -25.14 -1.54
CA ARG A 199 -7.92 -25.09 -2.18
C ARG A 199 -7.89 -24.30 -3.51
N ALA A 200 -6.75 -24.01 -4.11
CA ALA A 200 -6.75 -23.32 -5.41
C ALA A 200 -7.39 -24.20 -6.50
N THR A 201 -8.16 -23.61 -7.41
CA THR A 201 -8.87 -24.35 -8.48
C THR A 201 -7.91 -25.13 -9.38
N ALA A 202 -6.77 -24.53 -9.74
CA ALA A 202 -5.75 -25.20 -10.56
C ALA A 202 -5.19 -26.49 -9.92
N ARG A 203 -5.15 -26.58 -8.58
CA ARG A 203 -4.74 -27.80 -7.86
C ARG A 203 -5.83 -28.87 -7.84
N PHE A 204 -7.09 -28.48 -8.04
CA PHE A 204 -8.19 -29.42 -8.09
C PHE A 204 -8.22 -30.18 -9.43
N PHE A 205 -7.88 -29.48 -10.52
CA PHE A 205 -7.86 -30.01 -11.89
C PHE A 205 -6.43 -30.35 -12.38
N ASP A 206 -5.55 -30.75 -11.47
CA ASP A 206 -4.16 -31.10 -11.78
C ASP A 206 -3.97 -32.55 -12.27
N GLY A 207 -5.07 -33.31 -12.39
CA GLY A 207 -5.07 -34.73 -12.78
C GLY A 207 -4.74 -35.72 -11.65
N SER A 208 -4.47 -35.24 -10.42
CA SER A 208 -4.16 -36.12 -9.28
C SER A 208 -5.36 -36.84 -8.71
N LYS A 209 -6.58 -36.41 -9.04
CA LYS A 209 -7.84 -36.95 -8.53
C LYS A 209 -8.39 -38.02 -9.47
N PRO A 210 -8.73 -39.22 -8.99
CA PRO A 210 -9.30 -40.28 -9.82
C PRO A 210 -10.57 -39.86 -10.56
N GLU A 211 -11.40 -39.01 -9.96
CA GLU A 211 -12.64 -38.51 -10.57
C GLU A 211 -12.41 -37.40 -11.62
N TYR A 212 -11.21 -36.79 -11.64
CA TYR A 212 -10.81 -35.73 -12.58
C TYR A 212 -9.44 -36.07 -13.18
N PRO A 213 -9.35 -37.15 -13.98
CA PRO A 213 -8.08 -37.70 -14.46
C PRO A 213 -7.43 -36.85 -15.55
N ARG A 214 -8.19 -36.03 -16.28
CA ARG A 214 -7.67 -35.11 -17.30
C ARG A 214 -7.19 -33.84 -16.61
N ARG A 215 -5.88 -33.66 -16.59
CA ARG A 215 -5.27 -32.39 -16.16
C ARG A 215 -5.70 -31.28 -17.11
N MET A 216 -6.20 -30.17 -16.57
CA MET A 216 -6.71 -29.04 -17.35
C MET A 216 -5.71 -27.88 -17.33
N HIS A 217 -5.62 -27.14 -18.44
CA HIS A 217 -4.98 -25.83 -18.44
C HIS A 217 -5.85 -24.85 -17.66
N CYS A 218 -5.30 -24.27 -16.60
CA CYS A 218 -5.96 -23.20 -15.87
C CYS A 218 -5.33 -21.86 -16.24
N ILE A 219 -6.14 -20.96 -16.77
CA ILE A 219 -5.75 -19.62 -17.20
C ILE A 219 -6.53 -18.56 -16.42
N GLN A 220 -6.25 -17.30 -16.69
CA GLN A 220 -6.96 -16.16 -16.13
C GLN A 220 -7.10 -15.03 -17.17
N GLY A 221 -8.25 -14.38 -17.18
CA GLY A 221 -8.53 -13.13 -17.88
C GLY A 221 -9.11 -12.09 -16.94
N SER A 222 -9.17 -10.85 -17.42
CA SER A 222 -9.61 -9.72 -16.60
C SER A 222 -11.12 -9.57 -16.54
N ASP A 223 -11.87 -10.13 -17.49
CA ASP A 223 -13.33 -10.01 -17.56
C ASP A 223 -13.74 -8.52 -17.50
N ALA A 224 -12.99 -7.71 -18.27
CA ALA A 224 -12.99 -6.26 -18.12
C ALA A 224 -14.14 -5.62 -18.91
N HIS A 225 -14.96 -4.86 -18.17
CA HIS A 225 -16.08 -4.07 -18.67
C HIS A 225 -15.78 -2.56 -18.70
N ARG A 226 -14.49 -2.22 -18.57
CA ARG A 226 -13.97 -0.85 -18.44
C ARG A 226 -12.47 -0.81 -18.72
N LEU A 227 -11.95 0.37 -19.04
CA LEU A 227 -10.51 0.55 -19.30
C LEU A 227 -9.64 0.35 -18.05
N ASN A 228 -10.06 0.94 -16.93
CA ASN A 228 -9.28 0.96 -15.69
C ASN A 228 -10.07 0.33 -14.54
N ARG A 229 -9.36 -0.30 -13.60
CA ARG A 229 -9.96 -0.82 -12.37
C ARG A 229 -10.84 0.23 -11.70
N SER A 230 -12.00 -0.20 -11.22
CA SER A 230 -12.86 0.70 -10.45
C SER A 230 -12.13 1.14 -9.16
N PRO A 231 -12.10 2.45 -8.86
CA PRO A 231 -11.56 2.93 -7.59
C PRO A 231 -12.50 2.62 -6.41
N LYS A 232 -13.78 2.36 -6.69
CA LYS A 232 -14.82 2.08 -5.68
C LYS A 232 -14.96 0.60 -5.37
N ASP A 233 -14.77 -0.26 -6.37
CA ASP A 233 -14.92 -1.70 -6.25
C ASP A 233 -13.69 -2.42 -6.79
N LYS A 234 -12.91 -3.03 -5.90
CA LYS A 234 -11.68 -3.73 -6.26
C LYS A 234 -11.91 -5.00 -7.08
N HIS A 235 -13.15 -5.52 -7.11
CA HIS A 235 -13.55 -6.68 -7.89
C HIS A 235 -13.86 -6.34 -9.36
N GLN A 236 -14.17 -5.08 -9.66
CA GLN A 236 -14.36 -4.60 -11.04
C GLN A 236 -13.01 -4.26 -11.66
N LEU A 237 -12.47 -5.25 -12.36
CA LEU A 237 -11.19 -5.17 -13.04
C LEU A 237 -11.28 -4.29 -14.30
N GLY A 238 -10.15 -3.69 -14.69
CA GLY A 238 -9.98 -3.08 -16.00
C GLY A 238 -9.12 -3.94 -16.92
N ILE A 239 -9.03 -3.54 -18.19
CA ILE A 239 -8.23 -4.24 -19.20
C ILE A 239 -6.80 -4.52 -18.67
N GLY A 240 -6.40 -5.79 -18.75
CA GLY A 240 -5.06 -6.25 -18.38
C GLY A 240 -4.78 -6.32 -16.88
N ASP A 241 -5.80 -6.19 -16.01
CA ASP A 241 -5.61 -6.31 -14.56
C ASP A 241 -5.39 -7.75 -14.07
N ARG A 242 -5.83 -8.74 -14.86
CA ARG A 242 -5.59 -10.16 -14.61
C ARG A 242 -5.30 -10.82 -15.95
N VAL A 243 -4.10 -11.36 -16.12
CA VAL A 243 -3.62 -11.84 -17.43
C VAL A 243 -2.81 -13.12 -17.31
N THR A 244 -2.79 -13.90 -18.36
CA THR A 244 -2.02 -15.15 -18.43
C THR A 244 -0.73 -14.93 -19.20
N GLU A 245 0.40 -15.38 -18.65
CA GLU A 245 1.63 -15.56 -19.44
C GLU A 245 1.57 -16.93 -20.11
N ILE A 246 1.80 -16.93 -21.42
CA ILE A 246 1.86 -18.14 -22.23
C ILE A 246 3.19 -18.16 -23.01
N LEU A 247 3.89 -19.28 -22.98
CA LEU A 247 5.13 -19.48 -23.72
C LEU A 247 4.80 -20.05 -25.09
N LEU A 248 5.04 -19.28 -26.15
CA LEU A 248 4.76 -19.62 -27.53
C LEU A 248 6.03 -19.54 -28.40
N PRO A 249 6.18 -20.40 -29.43
CA PRO A 249 7.24 -20.23 -30.43
C PRO A 249 7.02 -18.96 -31.26
N GLU A 250 5.76 -18.62 -31.54
CA GLU A 250 5.32 -17.42 -32.25
C GLU A 250 3.94 -16.98 -31.74
N VAL A 251 3.62 -15.70 -31.92
CA VAL A 251 2.34 -15.13 -31.49
C VAL A 251 1.29 -15.40 -32.57
N SER A 252 0.65 -16.58 -32.52
CA SER A 252 -0.42 -17.00 -33.44
C SER A 252 -1.54 -17.76 -32.72
N PHE A 253 -2.72 -17.83 -33.34
CA PHE A 253 -3.85 -18.59 -32.80
C PHE A 253 -3.51 -20.09 -32.71
N GLU A 254 -2.87 -20.62 -33.74
CA GLU A 254 -2.45 -22.02 -33.86
C GLU A 254 -1.50 -22.39 -32.73
N ALA A 255 -0.53 -21.53 -32.41
CA ALA A 255 0.40 -21.77 -31.32
C ALA A 255 -0.29 -21.79 -29.94
N ILE A 256 -1.30 -20.93 -29.72
CA ILE A 256 -2.12 -20.94 -28.49
C ILE A 256 -2.91 -22.25 -28.40
N LYS A 257 -3.54 -22.65 -29.52
CA LYS A 257 -4.30 -23.89 -29.61
C LYS A 257 -3.45 -25.12 -29.33
N GLU A 258 -2.26 -25.19 -29.92
CA GLU A 258 -1.31 -26.28 -29.67
C GLU A 258 -0.92 -26.38 -28.19
N VAL A 259 -0.72 -25.25 -27.50
CA VAL A 259 -0.46 -25.24 -26.05
C VAL A 259 -1.62 -25.84 -25.27
N PHE A 260 -2.85 -25.40 -25.55
CA PHE A 260 -4.03 -25.84 -24.81
C PHE A 260 -4.47 -27.28 -25.13
N GLU A 261 -4.21 -27.78 -26.34
CA GLU A 261 -4.40 -29.19 -26.70
C GLU A 261 -3.26 -30.08 -26.17
N GLY A 262 -2.08 -29.51 -25.97
CA GLY A 262 -0.90 -30.18 -25.45
C GLY A 262 -0.92 -30.45 -23.95
N ASN A 263 0.02 -31.30 -23.51
CA ASN A 263 0.19 -31.70 -22.11
C ASN A 263 1.32 -30.95 -21.37
N ASP A 264 1.89 -29.91 -21.97
CA ASP A 264 2.92 -29.09 -21.34
C ASP A 264 2.30 -27.91 -20.57
N PHE A 265 1.83 -28.21 -19.36
CA PHE A 265 1.23 -27.24 -18.45
C PHE A 265 2.23 -26.25 -17.86
N ALA A 266 3.54 -26.37 -18.13
CA ALA A 266 4.52 -25.38 -17.69
C ALA A 266 4.57 -24.15 -18.62
N ARG A 267 3.95 -24.23 -19.80
CA ARG A 267 3.88 -23.14 -20.78
C ARG A 267 2.84 -22.08 -20.42
N THR A 268 2.03 -22.27 -19.38
CA THR A 268 1.05 -21.28 -18.91
C THR A 268 1.27 -20.97 -17.43
N ARG A 269 1.18 -19.69 -17.06
CA ARG A 269 1.26 -19.26 -15.66
C ARG A 269 0.55 -17.92 -15.45
N PRO A 270 0.10 -17.60 -14.23
CA PRO A 270 -0.43 -16.28 -13.94
C PRO A 270 0.69 -15.24 -14.07
N TYR A 271 0.42 -14.14 -14.78
CA TYR A 271 1.32 -12.99 -14.79
C TYR A 271 1.37 -12.37 -13.40
N ARG A 272 2.59 -12.18 -12.89
CA ARG A 272 2.83 -11.39 -11.69
C ARG A 272 3.60 -10.16 -12.11
N PRO A 273 2.99 -8.96 -12.09
CA PRO A 273 3.76 -7.75 -12.33
C PRO A 273 4.94 -7.74 -11.35
N THR A 274 6.14 -7.56 -11.87
CA THR A 274 7.33 -7.29 -11.07
C THR A 274 6.95 -6.11 -10.17
N ARG A 275 6.76 -6.34 -8.87
CA ARG A 275 6.27 -5.33 -7.92
C ARG A 275 7.02 -4.02 -8.16
N GLU A 276 6.29 -2.91 -8.34
CA GLU A 276 6.90 -1.60 -8.18
C GLU A 276 7.61 -1.57 -6.82
N PRO A 277 8.86 -1.07 -6.76
CA PRO A 277 9.63 -1.06 -5.52
C PRO A 277 8.83 -0.34 -4.43
N TYR A 278 8.71 -0.95 -3.26
CA TYR A 278 7.99 -0.38 -2.13
C TYR A 278 8.62 0.99 -1.77
N ASP A 279 7.84 2.07 -1.87
CA ASP A 279 8.30 3.42 -1.58
C ASP A 279 8.41 3.61 -0.06
N HIS A 280 9.56 3.20 0.49
CA HIS A 280 9.89 3.34 1.90
C HIS A 280 9.88 4.80 2.37
N VAL A 281 10.13 5.76 1.48
CA VAL A 281 10.13 7.19 1.82
C VAL A 281 8.69 7.66 2.04
N LEU A 282 7.76 7.24 1.18
CA LEU A 282 6.34 7.56 1.34
C LEU A 282 5.79 6.98 2.66
N ALA A 283 6.10 5.72 2.96
CA ALA A 283 5.70 5.09 4.23
C ALA A 283 6.28 5.85 5.45
N ALA A 284 7.54 6.29 5.39
CA ALA A 284 8.15 7.11 6.43
C ALA A 284 7.45 8.49 6.57
N ARG A 285 7.06 9.13 5.46
CA ARG A 285 6.34 10.42 5.47
C ARG A 285 4.94 10.32 6.09
N GLU A 286 4.25 9.20 5.92
CA GLU A 286 2.94 8.97 6.55
C GLU A 286 3.05 8.97 8.08
N GLN A 287 4.11 8.35 8.61
CA GLN A 287 4.45 8.37 10.03
C GLN A 287 4.90 9.76 10.49
N GLY A 288 5.61 10.50 9.62
CA GLY A 288 6.08 11.86 9.87
C GLY A 288 7.26 11.95 10.84
N PRO A 289 7.80 13.16 11.10
CA PRO A 289 8.97 13.33 11.97
C PRO A 289 8.71 12.78 13.39
N ASN A 290 9.65 11.99 13.93
CA ASN A 290 9.55 11.40 15.26
C ASN A 290 10.95 11.18 15.87
N ILE A 291 11.05 10.39 16.94
CA ILE A 291 12.29 10.17 17.70
C ILE A 291 13.42 9.49 16.91
N VAL A 292 13.09 8.80 15.82
CA VAL A 292 14.04 8.04 14.98
C VAL A 292 14.04 8.50 13.52
N GLN A 293 13.24 9.50 13.13
CA GLN A 293 13.28 10.01 11.77
C GLN A 293 13.04 11.52 11.63
N SER A 294 13.75 12.15 10.69
CA SER A 294 13.59 13.56 10.32
C SER A 294 13.62 13.79 8.81
N PHE A 295 13.09 14.94 8.37
CA PHE A 295 12.87 15.25 6.95
C PHE A 295 13.33 16.68 6.66
N HIS A 296 14.10 16.86 5.58
CA HIS A 296 14.63 18.14 5.13
C HIS A 296 14.38 18.32 3.63
N GLU A 297 13.82 19.46 3.21
CA GLU A 297 13.54 19.72 1.80
C GLU A 297 14.80 19.93 0.96
N SER A 298 15.88 20.41 1.58
CA SER A 298 17.19 20.61 0.96
C SER A 298 18.28 20.73 2.02
N MET A 299 19.55 20.65 1.61
CA MET A 299 20.71 20.82 2.49
C MET A 299 21.65 21.94 2.02
N THR A 300 21.08 23.06 1.57
CA THR A 300 21.86 24.22 1.16
C THR A 300 22.65 24.81 2.31
N ARG A 301 23.91 25.21 2.06
CA ARG A 301 24.74 25.96 3.02
C ARG A 301 24.09 27.31 3.37
N ARG A 302 23.52 27.97 2.36
CA ARG A 302 22.78 29.23 2.52
C ARG A 302 21.45 28.96 3.22
N GLY A 303 21.16 29.70 4.29
CA GLY A 303 19.92 29.59 5.07
C GLY A 303 19.93 28.55 6.20
N GLY A 304 21.10 27.99 6.57
CA GLY A 304 21.23 27.13 7.76
C GLY A 304 20.65 25.72 7.63
N ARG A 305 20.20 25.30 6.45
CA ARG A 305 19.58 23.98 6.25
C ARG A 305 20.56 22.83 6.42
N LEU A 306 21.78 22.96 5.90
CA LEU A 306 22.84 21.99 6.15
C LEU A 306 23.16 21.87 7.66
N HIS A 307 23.15 23.00 8.38
CA HIS A 307 23.36 23.00 9.83
C HIS A 307 22.27 22.23 10.56
N ALA A 308 21.01 22.36 10.15
CA ALA A 308 19.90 21.61 10.71
C ALA A 308 20.04 20.09 10.48
N VAL A 309 20.49 19.68 9.30
CA VAL A 309 20.81 18.26 9.00
C VAL A 309 21.93 17.76 9.93
N LEU A 310 23.02 18.51 10.08
CA LEU A 310 24.14 18.12 10.95
C LEU A 310 23.74 18.07 12.44
N ALA A 311 22.88 18.99 12.88
CA ALA A 311 22.33 18.98 14.23
C ALA A 311 21.50 17.71 14.47
N ASP A 312 20.67 17.30 13.49
CA ASP A 312 19.93 16.03 13.56
C ASP A 312 20.87 14.82 13.64
N VAL A 313 21.96 14.80 12.85
CA VAL A 313 22.95 13.71 12.92
C VAL A 313 23.53 13.59 14.34
N VAL A 314 23.95 14.71 14.95
CA VAL A 314 24.46 14.70 16.33
C VAL A 314 23.39 14.26 17.33
N ALA A 315 22.15 14.73 17.14
CA ALA A 315 21.05 14.38 18.03
C ALA A 315 20.69 12.89 17.98
N PHE A 316 20.71 12.28 16.80
CA PHE A 316 20.46 10.85 16.62
C PHE A 316 21.62 9.99 17.17
N ALA A 317 22.87 10.42 16.96
CA ALA A 317 24.04 9.74 17.55
C ALA A 317 24.02 9.75 19.08
N ASN A 318 23.55 10.85 19.68
CA ASN A 318 23.35 10.94 21.14
C ASN A 318 22.12 10.18 21.64
N ALA A 319 21.19 9.81 20.76
CA ALA A 319 20.01 9.01 21.06
C ALA A 319 20.25 7.52 20.71
N GLN A 320 19.24 6.83 20.17
CA GLN A 320 19.30 5.41 19.75
C GLN A 320 19.56 5.26 18.24
N GLY A 321 20.15 6.28 17.60
CA GLY A 321 20.25 6.36 16.15
C GLY A 321 18.96 6.85 15.48
N GLY A 322 18.96 6.90 14.15
CA GLY A 322 17.82 7.35 13.36
C GLY A 322 18.09 7.50 11.87
N THR A 323 17.06 7.92 11.13
CA THR A 323 17.10 8.09 9.67
C THR A 323 16.70 9.52 9.27
N ILE A 324 17.53 10.17 8.46
CA ILE A 324 17.27 11.50 7.91
C ILE A 324 16.96 11.37 6.42
N TYR A 325 15.84 11.94 5.97
CA TYR A 325 15.49 12.03 4.55
C TYR A 325 15.68 13.46 4.04
N ILE A 326 16.49 13.64 2.99
CA ILE A 326 16.81 14.94 2.39
C ILE A 326 16.27 15.00 0.95
N GLY A 327 15.63 16.12 0.59
CA GLY A 327 14.88 16.29 -0.66
C GLY A 327 13.37 16.18 -0.48
N VAL A 328 12.88 16.11 0.76
CA VAL A 328 11.46 15.90 1.04
C VAL A 328 11.04 16.54 2.35
N SER A 329 9.82 17.09 2.39
CA SER A 329 9.25 17.66 3.60
C SER A 329 8.62 16.58 4.48
N GLY A 330 8.58 16.84 5.79
CA GLY A 330 7.86 16.00 6.75
C GLY A 330 6.33 16.14 6.66
N THR A 331 5.79 16.91 5.71
CA THR A 331 4.34 17.07 5.55
C THR A 331 3.76 15.93 4.71
N ARG A 332 2.60 15.41 5.16
CA ARG A 332 1.83 14.37 4.45
C ARG A 332 1.28 14.80 3.08
N LYS A 333 1.34 16.09 2.76
CA LYS A 333 0.85 16.68 1.51
C LYS A 333 2.01 17.26 0.69
N GLY A 334 1.94 17.10 -0.63
CA GLY A 334 2.90 17.65 -1.59
C GLY A 334 3.88 16.61 -2.15
N LEU A 335 4.31 16.80 -3.39
CA LEU A 335 5.36 16.02 -4.03
C LEU A 335 6.72 16.30 -3.35
N PRO A 336 7.63 15.30 -3.27
CA PRO A 336 8.99 15.56 -2.82
C PRO A 336 9.68 16.60 -3.70
N THR A 337 10.50 17.46 -3.08
CA THR A 337 11.30 18.46 -3.79
C THR A 337 12.37 17.80 -4.67
N GLY A 338 12.93 16.69 -4.20
CA GLY A 338 14.08 16.02 -4.79
C GLY A 338 15.41 16.72 -4.46
N VAL A 339 16.51 15.99 -4.66
CA VAL A 339 17.86 16.54 -4.58
C VAL A 339 18.49 16.56 -5.97
N ASP A 340 18.88 17.74 -6.44
CA ASP A 340 19.66 17.86 -7.67
C ASP A 340 21.08 17.33 -7.45
N LYS A 341 21.55 16.48 -8.38
CA LYS A 341 22.89 15.83 -8.33
C LYS A 341 23.19 15.16 -6.97
N PRO A 342 22.49 14.06 -6.63
CA PRO A 342 22.57 13.46 -5.30
C PRO A 342 23.98 13.03 -4.89
N GLU A 343 24.80 12.53 -5.82
CA GLU A 343 26.18 12.07 -5.53
C GLU A 343 27.11 13.21 -5.05
N GLU A 344 27.07 14.38 -5.70
CA GLU A 344 27.81 15.58 -5.24
C GLU A 344 27.35 16.00 -3.85
N ALA A 345 26.03 15.93 -3.64
CA ALA A 345 25.39 16.30 -2.40
C ALA A 345 25.79 15.35 -1.24
N ILE A 346 25.86 14.04 -1.50
CA ILE A 346 26.36 13.01 -0.56
C ILE A 346 27.82 13.27 -0.20
N ALA A 347 28.67 13.58 -1.18
CA ALA A 347 30.08 13.86 -0.94
C ALA A 347 30.27 15.08 -0.01
N ILE A 348 29.52 16.16 -0.25
CA ILE A 348 29.53 17.35 0.63
C ILE A 348 29.06 16.99 2.04
N LEU A 349 27.98 16.22 2.17
CA LEU A 349 27.43 15.86 3.47
C LEU A 349 28.42 15.00 4.29
N LYS A 350 29.03 13.98 3.67
CA LYS A 350 30.04 13.13 4.32
C LYS A 350 31.25 13.95 4.78
N GLN A 351 31.73 14.86 3.94
CA GLN A 351 32.85 15.74 4.28
C GLN A 351 32.54 16.64 5.48
N GLU A 352 31.34 17.21 5.54
CA GLU A 352 30.94 18.11 6.63
C GLU A 352 30.69 17.34 7.94
N ILE A 353 30.13 16.12 7.88
CA ILE A 353 30.01 15.22 9.04
C ILE A 353 31.38 14.90 9.61
N GLN A 354 32.32 14.44 8.77
CA GLN A 354 33.67 14.08 9.20
C GLN A 354 34.45 15.27 9.77
N ARG A 355 34.22 16.48 9.24
CA ARG A 355 34.90 17.69 9.69
C ARG A 355 34.33 18.26 10.99
N LYS A 356 33.02 18.23 11.16
CA LYS A 356 32.33 19.01 12.21
C LYS A 356 31.82 18.17 13.38
N ILE A 357 31.61 16.88 13.19
CA ILE A 357 31.09 16.01 14.25
C ILE A 357 32.27 15.35 14.97
N THR A 358 32.26 15.41 16.31
CA THR A 358 33.29 14.83 17.17
C THR A 358 32.61 14.16 18.36
N PRO A 359 32.92 12.91 18.72
CA PRO A 359 33.86 11.98 18.05
C PRO A 359 33.50 11.63 16.59
N PRO A 360 34.43 11.08 15.80
CA PRO A 360 34.15 10.65 14.42
C PRO A 360 32.95 9.68 14.38
N LEU A 361 32.06 9.87 13.41
CA LEU A 361 30.83 9.11 13.28
C LEU A 361 30.66 8.59 11.85
N ASP A 362 30.58 7.27 11.71
CA ASP A 362 30.35 6.61 10.42
C ASP A 362 28.85 6.51 10.14
N VAL A 363 28.37 7.25 9.16
CA VAL A 363 26.97 7.23 8.71
C VAL A 363 26.83 6.52 7.36
N THR A 364 25.74 5.78 7.19
CA THR A 364 25.39 5.21 5.88
C THR A 364 24.56 6.22 5.11
N VAL A 365 24.93 6.50 3.86
CA VAL A 365 24.21 7.44 3.00
C VAL A 365 23.94 6.80 1.65
N ASP A 366 22.67 6.77 1.25
CA ASP A 366 22.20 6.18 0.00
C ASP A 366 21.14 7.06 -0.69
N VAL A 367 20.94 6.83 -1.98
CA VAL A 367 19.92 7.52 -2.79
C VAL A 367 18.72 6.58 -2.94
N MET A 368 17.55 7.07 -2.57
CA MET A 368 16.27 6.42 -2.77
C MET A 368 15.45 7.19 -3.79
N GLU A 369 14.55 6.51 -4.50
CA GLU A 369 13.56 7.17 -5.36
C GLU A 369 12.20 7.17 -4.65
N SER A 370 11.52 8.33 -4.65
CA SER A 370 10.16 8.45 -4.17
C SER A 370 9.36 9.34 -5.11
N GLN A 371 8.24 8.83 -5.63
CA GLN A 371 7.38 9.53 -6.58
C GLN A 371 8.17 10.14 -7.77
N GLY A 372 9.16 9.41 -8.31
CA GLY A 372 10.01 9.84 -9.43
C GLY A 372 11.05 10.90 -9.09
N ARG A 373 11.32 11.16 -7.80
CA ARG A 373 12.30 12.15 -7.32
C ARG A 373 13.40 11.49 -6.49
N PRO A 374 14.68 11.86 -6.69
CA PRO A 374 15.79 11.33 -5.91
C PRO A 374 15.83 11.97 -4.52
N ILE A 375 15.80 11.13 -3.49
CA ILE A 375 15.85 11.48 -2.06
C ILE A 375 17.11 10.88 -1.46
N ILE A 376 17.85 11.63 -0.66
CA ILE A 376 19.01 11.10 0.06
C ILE A 376 18.54 10.59 1.42
N ARG A 377 18.85 9.33 1.74
CA ARG A 377 18.65 8.74 3.05
C ARG A 377 19.98 8.68 3.79
N VAL A 378 20.00 9.18 5.02
CA VAL A 378 21.15 9.10 5.93
C VAL A 378 20.74 8.26 7.13
N VAL A 379 21.39 7.11 7.32
CA VAL A 379 21.20 6.26 8.49
C VAL A 379 22.31 6.55 9.48
N VAL A 380 21.91 7.06 10.64
CA VAL A 380 22.79 7.46 11.74
C VAL A 380 22.73 6.39 12.82
N PRO A 381 23.86 5.73 13.17
CA PRO A 381 23.88 4.74 14.23
C PRO A 381 23.74 5.38 15.61
N GLU A 382 23.41 4.58 16.62
CA GLU A 382 23.61 4.97 18.01
C GLU A 382 25.12 5.14 18.27
N GLY A 383 25.51 6.29 18.79
CA GLY A 383 26.90 6.58 19.08
C GLY A 383 27.37 5.90 20.36
N HIS A 384 28.51 5.22 20.32
CA HIS A 384 29.09 4.55 21.49
C HIS A 384 29.87 5.49 22.42
N GLU A 385 30.42 6.59 21.88
CA GLU A 385 31.24 7.57 22.61
C GLU A 385 30.47 8.86 22.91
N LYS A 386 29.31 8.75 23.59
CA LYS A 386 28.50 9.92 23.94
C LYS A 386 29.24 10.81 24.96
N PRO A 387 29.14 12.15 24.87
CA PRO A 387 28.35 12.92 23.91
C PRO A 387 29.10 13.20 22.59
N TYR A 388 28.37 13.12 21.49
CA TYR A 388 28.75 13.66 20.20
C TYR A 388 28.42 15.17 20.15
N CYS A 389 29.32 15.94 19.55
CA CYS A 389 29.29 17.38 19.46
C CYS A 389 29.38 17.83 18.00
N LEU A 390 28.67 18.89 17.66
CA LEU A 390 28.87 19.67 16.44
C LEU A 390 29.82 20.84 16.72
N ASP A 391 30.82 21.03 15.86
CA ASP A 391 31.85 22.07 15.98
C ASP A 391 32.48 22.10 17.39
N GLN A 392 32.68 20.91 17.98
CA GLN A 392 33.24 20.62 19.31
C GLN A 392 32.46 21.16 20.52
N THR A 393 31.55 22.10 20.33
CA THR A 393 30.93 22.87 21.43
C THR A 393 29.43 22.64 21.56
N HIS A 394 28.76 22.22 20.49
CA HIS A 394 27.29 22.10 20.47
C HIS A 394 26.85 20.65 20.57
N ILE A 395 26.34 20.25 21.73
CA ILE A 395 25.72 18.94 21.93
C ILE A 395 24.23 19.07 21.62
N TYR A 396 23.73 18.25 20.71
CA TYR A 396 22.31 18.19 20.37
C TYR A 396 21.67 16.92 20.91
N VAL A 397 20.43 17.03 21.36
CA VAL A 397 19.58 15.90 21.77
C VAL A 397 18.25 15.97 21.06
N ARG A 398 17.66 14.79 20.84
CA ARG A 398 16.36 14.64 20.19
C ARG A 398 15.29 14.30 21.20
N GLN A 399 14.19 15.04 21.19
CA GLN A 399 13.00 14.78 22.00
C GLN A 399 11.77 14.84 21.10
N GLU A 400 10.97 13.76 21.09
CA GLU A 400 9.89 13.59 20.09
C GLU A 400 10.43 13.81 18.67
N SER A 401 9.98 14.86 17.99
CA SER A 401 10.36 15.20 16.63
C SER A 401 11.35 16.38 16.55
N GLU A 402 11.82 16.87 17.69
CA GLU A 402 12.60 18.11 17.79
C GLU A 402 14.04 17.86 18.20
N THR A 403 14.94 18.54 17.50
CA THR A 403 16.37 18.58 17.79
C THR A 403 16.72 19.92 18.43
N SER A 404 17.44 19.89 19.54
CA SER A 404 17.76 21.09 20.32
C SER A 404 19.05 20.93 21.11
N LEU A 405 19.63 22.05 21.54
CA LEU A 405 20.87 22.05 22.34
C LEU A 405 20.63 21.40 23.69
N ALA A 406 21.53 20.50 24.08
CA ALA A 406 21.49 19.80 25.36
C ALA A 406 21.73 20.78 26.51
N VAL A 407 20.91 20.68 27.56
CA VAL A 407 21.13 21.41 28.81
C VAL A 407 22.12 20.66 29.70
N ARG A 408 22.67 21.34 30.71
CA ARG A 408 23.71 20.80 31.60
C ARG A 408 23.42 19.38 32.09
N ASP A 409 22.22 19.13 32.62
CA ASP A 409 21.92 17.83 33.23
C ASP A 409 21.74 16.72 32.18
N GLU A 410 21.29 17.05 30.97
CA GLU A 410 21.27 16.10 29.85
C GLU A 410 22.69 15.75 29.37
N ILE A 411 23.61 16.71 29.36
CA ILE A 411 25.02 16.46 29.06
C ILE A 411 25.62 15.52 30.09
N ILE A 412 25.36 15.76 31.38
CA ILE A 412 25.83 14.88 32.46
C ILE A 412 25.27 13.46 32.28
N GLU A 413 24.02 13.33 31.86
CA GLU A 413 23.42 12.02 31.65
C GLU A 413 24.00 11.28 30.45
N LEU A 414 24.23 11.97 29.33
CA LEU A 414 24.91 11.40 28.17
C LEU A 414 26.31 10.87 28.55
N VAL A 415 27.03 11.62 29.38
CA VAL A 415 28.35 11.18 29.91
C VAL A 415 28.20 9.98 30.83
N LYS A 416 27.19 9.95 31.71
CA LYS A 416 26.94 8.79 32.59
C LYS A 416 26.58 7.53 31.80
N GLN A 417 25.87 7.68 30.68
CA GLN A 417 25.48 6.57 29.81
C GLN A 417 26.66 5.99 29.03
N SER A 418 27.69 6.79 28.73
CA SER A 418 28.90 6.32 28.03
C SER A 418 29.96 5.75 28.98
N LEU A 419 29.86 5.99 30.29
CA LEU A 419 30.74 5.35 31.26
C LEU A 419 30.37 3.86 31.42
N PRO A 420 31.35 2.94 31.38
CA PRO A 420 31.10 1.54 31.66
C PRO A 420 30.52 1.41 33.06
N LYS A 421 29.36 0.72 33.17
CA LYS A 421 28.85 0.31 34.48
C LYS A 421 29.95 -0.54 35.14
N PRO A 422 30.33 -0.27 36.40
CA PRO A 422 31.29 -1.13 37.08
C PRO A 422 30.78 -2.56 37.04
N GLU A 423 31.58 -3.49 36.51
CA GLU A 423 31.29 -4.91 36.57
C GLU A 423 31.08 -5.26 38.05
N ALA A 424 29.87 -5.75 38.37
CA ALA A 424 29.64 -6.33 39.68
C ALA A 424 30.60 -7.52 39.85
N PRO A 425 31.26 -7.67 41.01
CA PRO A 425 32.08 -8.85 41.27
C PRO A 425 31.24 -10.13 41.07
N PRO A 426 31.87 -11.27 40.70
CA PRO A 426 31.14 -12.53 40.60
C PRO A 426 30.44 -12.79 41.92
N ALA A 427 29.13 -13.03 41.87
CA ALA A 427 28.29 -13.23 43.05
C ALA A 427 28.80 -14.43 43.87
N GLU A 428 29.55 -14.13 44.92
CA GLU A 428 29.77 -15.05 46.03
C GLU A 428 28.41 -15.28 46.68
N LYS A 429 28.04 -16.55 46.89
CA LYS A 429 26.75 -16.97 47.44
C LYS A 429 26.57 -16.44 48.87
N ALA A 430 26.11 -15.21 48.99
CA ALA A 430 25.61 -14.65 50.22
C ALA A 430 24.23 -15.27 50.51
N LYS A 431 24.09 -15.82 51.73
CA LYS A 431 22.83 -16.29 52.30
C LYS A 431 21.80 -15.15 52.26
N PRO A 432 20.51 -15.44 52.04
CA PRO A 432 19.49 -14.40 52.09
C PRO A 432 19.34 -13.90 53.52
N GLU A 433 19.82 -12.70 53.79
CA GLU A 433 19.31 -11.90 54.91
C GLU A 433 17.86 -11.50 54.58
N PRO A 434 16.94 -11.54 55.56
CA PRO A 434 15.56 -11.15 55.34
C PRO A 434 15.52 -9.65 55.02
N GLN A 435 15.23 -9.33 53.75
CA GLN A 435 14.73 -8.01 53.40
C GLN A 435 13.43 -7.80 54.18
N PRO A 436 13.22 -6.64 54.82
CA PRO A 436 11.88 -6.30 55.28
C PRO A 436 10.98 -6.20 54.05
N THR A 437 10.14 -7.21 53.86
CA THR A 437 8.99 -7.15 52.95
C THR A 437 8.02 -6.12 53.51
N PHE A 438 8.24 -4.86 53.17
CA PHE A 438 7.14 -3.93 53.06
C PHE A 438 6.37 -4.33 51.81
N ASP A 439 5.42 -5.25 51.97
CA ASP A 439 4.25 -5.28 51.09
C ASP A 439 3.45 -4.00 51.38
N PRO A 440 3.36 -3.02 50.46
CA PRO A 440 2.27 -2.09 50.54
C PRO A 440 1.02 -2.83 50.08
N SER A 441 0.00 -2.87 50.93
CA SER A 441 -1.35 -3.32 50.57
C SER A 441 -1.76 -2.78 49.19
N PRO A 442 -2.32 -3.62 48.29
CA PRO A 442 -2.83 -3.16 47.00
C PRO A 442 -4.12 -2.36 47.23
N GLY A 443 -3.98 -1.05 47.34
CA GLY A 443 -5.06 -0.08 47.37
C GLY A 443 -4.49 1.33 47.17
N ASP A 444 -4.83 1.95 46.04
CA ASP A 444 -4.63 3.37 45.70
C ASP A 444 -3.25 3.90 45.29
N ARG A 445 -2.33 3.08 44.74
CA ARG A 445 -1.22 3.63 43.93
C ARG A 445 -1.58 3.70 42.46
N THR A 446 -2.04 4.86 42.02
CA THR A 446 -2.17 5.19 40.60
C THR A 446 -0.80 5.63 40.08
N ASP A 447 -0.25 4.93 39.10
CA ASP A 447 1.02 5.32 38.47
C ASP A 447 0.85 6.62 37.63
N PRO A 448 1.88 7.48 37.56
CA PRO A 448 1.85 8.66 36.70
C PRO A 448 1.69 8.27 35.22
N PRO A 449 1.17 9.18 34.37
CA PRO A 449 1.11 8.92 32.94
C PRO A 449 2.51 8.71 32.36
N LYS A 450 2.61 7.88 31.31
CA LYS A 450 3.92 7.50 30.72
C LYS A 450 4.56 8.58 29.84
N VAL A 451 3.80 9.63 29.50
CA VAL A 451 4.25 10.73 28.66
C VAL A 451 3.82 12.03 29.32
N GLY A 452 4.63 13.08 29.17
CA GLY A 452 4.37 14.41 29.73
C GLY A 452 5.51 14.87 30.62
N VAL A 453 5.29 15.99 31.29
CA VAL A 453 6.30 16.62 32.14
C VAL A 453 5.66 17.04 33.45
N GLN A 454 6.37 16.77 34.55
CA GLN A 454 6.00 17.19 35.89
C GLN A 454 6.96 18.27 36.36
N ILE A 455 6.45 19.33 37.00
CA ILE A 455 7.30 20.33 37.66
C ILE A 455 7.43 19.94 39.14
N LEU A 456 8.64 19.57 39.57
CA LEU A 456 8.91 19.11 40.94
C LEU A 456 9.19 20.26 41.91
N ALA A 457 9.84 21.32 41.43
CA ALA A 457 10.20 22.47 42.26
C ALA A 457 10.36 23.73 41.42
N THR A 458 10.09 24.88 42.04
CA THR A 458 10.38 26.21 41.48
C THR A 458 11.13 27.02 42.52
N VAL A 459 12.27 27.60 42.14
CA VAL A 459 13.10 28.44 43.01
C VAL A 459 13.33 29.78 42.33
N GLU A 460 13.00 30.87 42.99
CA GLU A 460 13.31 32.21 42.51
C GLU A 460 14.74 32.60 42.90
N ARG A 461 15.52 33.07 41.92
CA ARG A 461 16.85 33.65 42.18
C ARG A 461 16.96 34.96 41.43
N LYS A 462 17.09 36.07 42.17
CA LYS A 462 17.25 37.43 41.62
C LYS A 462 16.17 37.79 40.58
N GLY A 463 14.90 37.48 40.86
CA GLY A 463 13.77 37.79 39.96
C GLY A 463 13.59 36.84 38.78
N VAL A 464 14.38 35.77 38.67
CA VAL A 464 14.22 34.74 37.64
C VAL A 464 13.78 33.43 38.29
N LEU A 465 12.72 32.82 37.77
CA LEU A 465 12.23 31.52 38.20
C LEU A 465 13.03 30.39 37.55
N TYR A 466 13.52 29.48 38.37
CA TYR A 466 14.21 28.26 37.96
C TYR A 466 13.37 27.05 38.35
N HIS A 467 13.02 26.22 37.37
CA HIS A 467 12.20 25.03 37.54
C HIS A 467 13.04 23.76 37.54
N THR A 468 12.60 22.78 38.32
CA THR A 468 13.05 21.39 38.23
C THR A 468 11.94 20.58 37.57
N LEU A 469 12.25 20.00 36.41
CA LEU A 469 11.31 19.27 35.56
C LEU A 469 11.63 17.79 35.59
N LYS A 470 10.61 16.93 35.68
CA LYS A 470 10.72 15.49 35.47
C LYS A 470 10.04 15.12 34.15
N ASP A 471 10.79 14.54 33.24
CA ASP A 471 10.27 13.97 32.00
C ASP A 471 9.74 12.56 32.28
N LEU A 472 8.45 12.35 32.05
CA LEU A 472 7.78 11.10 32.44
C LEU A 472 8.13 9.92 31.53
N ARG A 473 8.70 10.19 30.34
CA ARG A 473 9.03 9.15 29.35
C ARG A 473 10.24 8.32 29.76
N ASN A 474 11.23 8.98 30.35
CA ASN A 474 12.50 8.38 30.76
C ASN A 474 12.79 8.57 32.26
N ASN A 475 11.86 9.18 33.02
CA ASN A 475 12.01 9.57 34.43
C ASN A 475 13.19 10.52 34.71
N GLN A 476 13.69 11.22 33.69
CA GLN A 476 14.82 12.14 33.82
C GLN A 476 14.41 13.41 34.56
N VAL A 477 15.23 13.83 35.52
CA VAL A 477 15.01 15.07 36.28
C VAL A 477 16.06 16.10 35.86
N VAL A 478 15.60 17.27 35.39
CA VAL A 478 16.42 18.37 34.88
C VAL A 478 16.21 19.60 35.75
N GLN A 479 17.28 20.13 36.31
CA GLN A 479 17.26 21.27 37.22
C GLN A 479 17.66 22.57 36.53
N ASN A 480 17.32 23.70 37.15
CA ASN A 480 17.68 25.04 36.73
C ASN A 480 17.14 25.44 35.33
N VAL A 481 15.96 24.95 34.95
CA VAL A 481 15.31 25.30 33.68
C VAL A 481 14.52 26.60 33.85
N THR A 482 14.82 27.61 33.04
CA THR A 482 14.03 28.85 32.94
C THR A 482 13.07 28.79 31.75
N ARG A 483 12.05 29.66 31.72
CA ARG A 483 11.16 29.81 30.55
C ARG A 483 11.93 30.07 29.25
N ALA A 484 13.02 30.83 29.30
CA ALA A 484 13.85 31.15 28.14
C ALA A 484 14.69 29.96 27.65
N SER A 485 15.13 29.08 28.56
CA SER A 485 15.88 27.87 28.23
C SER A 485 14.99 26.66 27.91
N ALA A 486 13.69 26.76 28.15
CA ALA A 486 12.76 25.65 28.02
C ALA A 486 12.33 25.42 26.55
N ARG A 487 12.29 24.15 26.15
CA ARG A 487 11.84 23.68 24.82
C ARG A 487 10.32 23.65 24.73
N LYS A 488 9.69 23.35 23.58
CA LYS A 488 8.23 23.49 23.41
C LYS A 488 7.37 22.89 24.53
N LEU A 489 7.56 21.61 24.87
CA LEU A 489 6.76 20.97 25.94
C LEU A 489 7.09 21.53 27.33
N TRP A 490 8.37 21.76 27.63
CA TRP A 490 8.80 22.31 28.92
C TRP A 490 8.39 23.78 29.10
N ASN A 491 8.49 24.57 28.03
CA ASN A 491 8.07 25.96 27.97
C ASN A 491 6.56 26.06 28.10
N TYR A 492 5.82 25.14 27.48
CA TYR A 492 4.40 25.00 27.71
C TYR A 492 4.10 24.71 29.19
N ALA A 493 4.70 23.67 29.78
CA ALA A 493 4.50 23.30 31.17
C ALA A 493 4.83 24.46 32.13
N ILE A 494 5.99 25.09 31.94
CA ILE A 494 6.42 26.27 32.72
C ILE A 494 5.46 27.44 32.52
N SER A 495 5.06 27.74 31.29
CA SER A 495 4.11 28.82 31.02
C SER A 495 2.75 28.53 31.65
N GLN A 496 2.30 27.27 31.65
CA GLN A 496 1.05 26.87 32.30
C GLN A 496 1.16 27.04 33.81
N HIS A 497 2.26 26.57 34.40
CA HIS A 497 2.54 26.66 35.84
C HIS A 497 2.73 28.08 36.35
N GLU A 498 3.40 28.96 35.58
CA GLU A 498 3.59 30.38 35.93
C GLU A 498 2.30 31.20 35.77
N SER A 499 1.50 30.90 34.73
CA SER A 499 0.37 31.77 34.32
C SER A 499 -0.99 31.27 34.80
N ASN A 500 -1.11 30.03 35.28
CA ASN A 500 -2.37 29.48 35.76
C ASN A 500 -2.17 28.86 37.14
N SER A 501 -3.00 29.27 38.10
CA SER A 501 -3.11 28.58 39.38
C SER A 501 -4.12 27.43 39.23
N LEU A 502 -3.71 26.21 39.57
CA LEU A 502 -4.62 25.07 39.63
C LEU A 502 -5.66 25.34 40.73
N ARG A 503 -6.93 25.41 40.34
CA ARG A 503 -8.05 25.44 41.29
C ARG A 503 -8.80 24.10 41.21
N PRO A 504 -9.05 23.40 42.34
CA PRO A 504 -9.66 22.07 42.33
C PRO A 504 -11.02 21.99 41.60
N GLU A 505 -11.76 23.09 41.52
CA GLU A 505 -13.03 23.24 40.80
C GLU A 505 -12.90 23.23 39.27
N ASP A 506 -11.71 23.55 38.74
CA ASP A 506 -11.45 23.54 37.30
C ASP A 506 -11.07 22.13 36.78
N VAL A 507 -11.08 21.11 37.65
CA VAL A 507 -10.64 19.75 37.35
C VAL A 507 -11.82 18.78 37.31
N THR A 508 -11.90 18.00 36.24
CA THR A 508 -12.83 16.86 36.15
C THR A 508 -12.20 15.64 36.84
N TRP A 509 -12.58 15.41 38.11
CA TRP A 509 -12.06 14.32 38.93
C TRP A 509 -12.76 12.98 38.67
N ARG A 510 -11.98 11.89 38.67
CA ARG A 510 -12.45 10.50 38.73
C ARG A 510 -11.55 9.72 39.70
N GLY A 511 -12.04 9.50 40.92
CA GLY A 511 -11.23 8.93 42.01
C GLY A 511 -10.14 9.91 42.46
N ASN A 512 -8.90 9.43 42.56
CA ASN A 512 -7.73 10.22 42.96
C ASN A 512 -7.04 10.94 41.78
N ILE A 513 -7.53 10.80 40.56
CA ILE A 513 -6.96 11.45 39.36
C ILE A 513 -7.99 12.34 38.65
N GLY A 514 -7.52 13.30 37.86
CA GLY A 514 -8.39 14.27 37.20
C GLY A 514 -7.82 14.84 35.91
N LEU A 515 -8.71 15.29 35.04
CA LEU A 515 -8.39 16.06 33.85
C LEU A 515 -8.55 17.56 34.17
N TRP A 516 -7.47 18.33 34.07
CA TRP A 516 -7.49 19.77 34.29
C TRP A 516 -7.71 20.56 33.01
N ARG A 517 -7.04 20.19 31.92
CA ARG A 517 -7.15 20.92 30.64
C ARG A 517 -6.95 20.01 29.45
N GLN A 518 -7.66 20.30 28.37
CA GLN A 518 -7.48 19.66 27.06
C GLN A 518 -7.29 20.74 26.00
N GLN A 519 -6.27 20.58 25.15
CA GLN A 519 -6.00 21.51 24.05
C GLN A 519 -5.61 20.75 22.78
N LYS A 520 -6.20 21.16 21.64
CA LYS A 520 -5.84 20.65 20.31
C LYS A 520 -4.90 21.64 19.62
N ARG A 521 -3.67 21.22 19.31
CA ARG A 521 -2.68 22.07 18.62
C ARG A 521 -1.90 21.23 17.61
N ALA A 522 -1.77 21.75 16.38
CA ALA A 522 -1.07 21.08 15.26
C ALA A 522 -1.56 19.64 14.99
N GLY A 523 -2.87 19.40 15.11
CA GLY A 523 -3.49 18.10 14.82
C GLY A 523 -3.38 17.06 15.93
N LYS A 524 -2.66 17.32 17.02
CA LYS A 524 -2.58 16.45 18.21
C LYS A 524 -3.35 17.06 19.38
N VAL A 525 -4.00 16.20 20.18
CA VAL A 525 -4.64 16.58 21.43
C VAL A 525 -3.65 16.37 22.57
N ARG A 526 -3.56 17.34 23.48
CA ARG A 526 -2.76 17.27 24.70
C ARG A 526 -3.63 17.52 25.93
N TYR A 527 -3.31 16.80 26.99
CA TYR A 527 -4.04 16.78 28.26
C TYR A 527 -3.13 17.22 29.39
N ASP A 528 -3.58 18.17 30.20
CA ASP A 528 -2.98 18.45 31.51
C ASP A 528 -3.79 17.68 32.56
N LEU A 529 -3.10 16.81 33.28
CA LEU A 529 -3.70 15.87 34.22
C LEU A 529 -3.24 16.19 35.63
N VAL A 530 -4.03 15.77 36.62
CA VAL A 530 -3.70 15.93 38.02
C VAL A 530 -3.96 14.68 38.83
N GLN A 531 -3.21 14.50 39.90
CA GLN A 531 -3.35 13.39 40.83
C GLN A 531 -3.28 13.89 42.27
N ARG A 532 -4.23 13.44 43.10
CA ARG A 532 -4.21 13.63 44.55
C ARG A 532 -3.34 12.54 45.17
N MET A 533 -2.34 12.98 45.90
CA MET A 533 -1.45 12.09 46.64
C MET A 533 -2.04 11.80 48.04
N PRO A 534 -1.66 10.67 48.68
CA PRO A 534 -2.15 10.31 50.01
C PRO A 534 -1.87 11.36 51.10
N ASP A 535 -0.84 12.20 50.90
CA ASP A 535 -0.47 13.30 51.80
C ASP A 535 -1.29 14.59 51.58
N GLY A 536 -2.27 14.56 50.66
CA GLY A 536 -3.13 15.69 50.32
C GLY A 536 -2.53 16.66 49.30
N SER A 537 -1.30 16.44 48.84
CA SER A 537 -0.71 17.23 47.76
C SER A 537 -1.34 16.88 46.40
N ILE A 538 -1.25 17.83 45.45
CA ILE A 538 -1.70 17.62 44.07
C ILE A 538 -0.49 17.69 43.15
N GLU A 539 -0.25 16.60 42.42
CA GLU A 539 0.72 16.54 41.34
C GLU A 539 0.06 16.90 40.01
N VAL A 540 0.77 17.65 39.17
CA VAL A 540 0.30 18.07 37.84
C VAL A 540 1.23 17.50 36.76
N TYR A 541 0.63 16.88 35.75
CA TYR A 541 1.30 16.31 34.59
C TYR A 541 0.89 17.09 33.35
N TYR A 542 1.84 17.83 32.77
CA TYR A 542 1.58 18.75 31.68
C TYR A 542 1.79 18.09 30.31
N GLY A 543 0.87 18.38 29.38
CA GLY A 543 1.01 18.08 27.95
C GLY A 543 1.08 16.59 27.60
N VAL A 544 0.36 15.74 28.34
CA VAL A 544 0.21 14.30 28.11
C VAL A 544 -0.50 14.07 26.77
N THR A 545 -0.02 13.15 25.95
CA THR A 545 -0.67 12.74 24.69
C THR A 545 -1.53 11.48 24.92
N GLU A 546 -2.43 11.16 23.98
CA GLU A 546 -3.27 9.95 24.05
C GLU A 546 -2.45 8.67 24.30
N GLU A 547 -1.27 8.55 23.68
CA GLU A 547 -0.32 7.45 23.89
C GLU A 547 0.16 7.31 25.36
N GLY A 548 0.21 8.42 26.11
CA GLY A 548 0.60 8.44 27.52
C GLY A 548 -0.54 8.14 28.50
N MET A 549 -1.78 8.08 28.00
CA MET A 549 -2.99 7.83 28.79
C MET A 549 -3.22 6.33 28.97
N GLU A 550 -2.36 5.67 29.73
CA GLU A 550 -2.49 4.24 30.05
C GLU A 550 -3.21 3.99 31.38
N GLY A 551 -3.72 2.76 31.56
CA GLY A 551 -4.36 2.33 32.80
C GLY A 551 -5.54 3.24 33.19
N PRO A 552 -5.62 3.72 34.45
CA PRO A 552 -6.75 4.52 34.93
C PRO A 552 -6.85 5.89 34.23
N TRP A 553 -5.83 6.36 33.52
CA TRP A 553 -5.87 7.62 32.77
C TRP A 553 -6.72 7.53 31.49
N ARG A 554 -6.93 6.32 30.93
CA ARG A 554 -7.74 6.10 29.71
C ARG A 554 -9.17 6.61 29.82
N GLN A 555 -9.71 6.66 31.02
CA GLN A 555 -11.08 7.10 31.28
C GLN A 555 -11.37 8.55 30.88
N PHE A 556 -10.34 9.35 30.60
CA PHE A 556 -10.46 10.73 30.13
C PHE A 556 -10.31 10.86 28.60
N LEU A 557 -10.13 9.74 27.88
CA LEU A 557 -10.19 9.70 26.42
C LEU A 557 -11.66 9.66 25.95
N PRO A 558 -12.00 10.25 24.79
CA PRO A 558 -13.31 10.10 24.19
C PRO A 558 -13.58 8.62 23.84
N ASP A 559 -14.83 8.16 23.97
CA ASP A 559 -15.23 6.81 23.56
C ASP A 559 -15.10 6.70 22.02
N ASP A 560 -14.37 5.69 21.54
CA ASP A 560 -14.29 5.31 20.12
C ASP A 560 -15.63 4.69 19.65
N GLU A 561 -16.71 5.47 19.64
CA GLU A 561 -17.94 5.15 18.92
C GLU A 561 -18.44 6.41 18.19
N SER A 562 -17.91 6.66 16.99
CA SER A 562 -18.65 7.23 15.85
C SER A 562 -17.72 7.57 14.68
N ASP A 563 -17.43 6.57 13.84
CA ASP A 563 -17.27 6.78 12.39
C ASP A 563 -17.83 5.54 11.69
N GLY A 564 -19.16 5.50 11.70
CA GLY A 564 -19.99 4.52 11.02
C GLY A 564 -21.25 5.21 10.52
N LYS A 565 -21.10 6.14 9.57
CA LYS A 565 -22.13 6.57 8.64
C LYS A 565 -21.52 6.93 7.29
#